data_AF-A0A0B8P452-F1
#
_entry.id   AF-A0A0B8P452-F1
#
_cell.length_a   1.000
_cell.length_b   1.000
_cell.length_c   1.000
_cell.angle_alpha   90.00
_cell.angle_beta   90.00
_cell.angle_gamma   90.00
#
_symmetry.space_group_name_H-M   'P 1'
#
loop_
_entity.id
_entity.type
_entity.pdbx_description
1 polymer ?
#
loop_
_entity_poly.entity_id
_entity_poly.type
_entity_poly.pdbx_seq_one_letter_code
_entity_poly.pdbx_strand_id
1 'polypeptide(L)'
;MFALGIREVGEATAANLAQHFKTLEAIEKAETEQLIEVDDVGTVVAEHVHAFFAQQRNQDVIRELVELGIHWPEIEEIASPDELPLAGMTVVLTGTLSQLNRSDAKAALQKMGAKVTGSVSKKTDILFAGANAGSKLAKATDLGVEVQTEEQLLELAQKHNALT
;
A
#
# COMPACT_ATOMS: atom_id res chain seq x y z
N MET A 1 14.40 9.99 9.12
CA MET A 1 15.25 8.78 9.22
C MET A 1 16.65 8.93 8.62
N PHE A 2 16.82 9.12 7.30
CA PHE A 2 18.14 9.09 6.65
C PHE A 2 19.16 10.07 7.26
N ALA A 3 18.72 11.29 7.60
CA ALA A 3 19.58 12.33 8.17
C ALA A 3 20.12 12.03 9.60
N LEU A 4 19.63 10.99 10.28
CA LEU A 4 20.11 10.60 11.61
C LEU A 4 21.43 9.82 11.57
N GLY A 5 21.89 9.38 10.39
CA GLY A 5 23.18 8.73 10.23
C GLY A 5 23.28 7.34 10.88
N ILE A 6 22.14 6.63 10.98
CA ILE A 6 22.11 5.26 11.52
C ILE A 6 22.87 4.34 10.56
N ARG A 7 23.75 3.52 11.12
CA ARG A 7 24.60 2.61 10.35
C ARG A 7 23.75 1.60 9.56
N GLU A 8 24.16 1.30 8.32
CA GLU A 8 23.48 0.40 7.39
C GLU A 8 22.06 0.84 6.98
N VAL A 9 21.61 2.04 7.37
CA VAL A 9 20.32 2.61 6.95
C VAL A 9 20.55 3.57 5.78
N GLY A 10 20.28 3.10 4.56
CA GLY A 10 20.27 3.92 3.35
C GLY A 10 18.99 4.74 3.19
N GLU A 11 18.92 5.55 2.13
CA GLU A 11 17.76 6.40 1.82
C GLU A 11 16.47 5.57 1.63
N ALA A 12 16.54 4.47 0.89
CA ALA A 12 15.41 3.57 0.65
C ALA A 12 14.92 2.90 1.95
N THR A 13 15.84 2.33 2.73
CA THR A 13 15.54 1.71 4.02
C THR A 13 14.96 2.73 5.01
N ALA A 14 15.52 3.94 5.05
CA ALA A 14 15.00 5.05 5.84
C ALA A 14 13.58 5.46 5.45
N ALA A 15 13.27 5.46 4.14
CA ALA A 15 11.94 5.74 3.63
C ALA A 15 10.95 4.64 4.04
N ASN A 16 11.33 3.36 3.91
CA ASN A 16 10.49 2.23 4.31
C ASN A 16 10.20 2.25 5.81
N LEU A 17 11.22 2.49 6.65
CA LEU A 17 11.06 2.64 8.09
C LEU A 17 10.11 3.79 8.44
N ALA A 18 10.28 4.95 7.80
CA ALA A 18 9.40 6.09 8.03
C ALA A 18 7.96 5.78 7.57
N GLN A 19 7.78 5.13 6.42
CA GLN A 19 6.47 4.72 5.92
C GLN A 19 5.79 3.67 6.79
N HIS A 20 6.54 2.78 7.44
CA HIS A 20 5.97 1.75 8.31
C HIS A 20 5.56 2.34 9.66
N PHE A 21 6.46 3.05 10.34
CA PHE A 21 6.21 3.53 11.71
C PHE A 21 5.47 4.88 11.77
N LYS A 22 5.46 5.65 10.69
CA LYS A 22 4.80 6.96 10.51
C LYS A 22 5.31 8.09 11.40
N THR A 23 5.48 7.84 12.69
CA THR A 23 5.86 8.80 13.72
C THR A 23 7.24 8.46 14.29
N LEU A 24 7.92 9.48 14.81
CA LEU A 24 9.21 9.32 15.49
C LEU A 24 9.05 8.45 16.74
N GLU A 25 8.00 8.68 17.52
CA GLU A 25 7.74 7.97 18.77
C GLU A 25 7.47 6.48 18.55
N ALA A 26 6.86 6.11 17.42
CA ALA A 26 6.61 4.72 17.08
C ALA A 26 7.91 3.96 16.77
N ILE A 27 8.81 4.55 15.98
CA ILE A 27 10.09 3.91 15.66
C ILE A 27 11.07 3.92 16.85
N GLU A 28 11.03 4.96 17.69
CA GLU A 28 11.83 5.02 18.92
C GLU A 28 11.51 3.88 19.90
N LYS A 29 10.25 3.42 19.92
CA LYS A 29 9.77 2.36 20.80
C LYS A 29 9.72 0.99 20.12
N ALA A 30 10.14 0.89 18.87
CA ALA A 30 10.05 -0.35 18.12
C ALA A 30 11.08 -1.38 18.63
N GLU A 31 10.60 -2.60 18.86
CA GLU A 31 11.47 -3.73 19.14
C GLU A 31 12.08 -4.28 17.84
N THR A 32 13.18 -5.02 17.98
CA THR A 32 13.96 -5.54 16.84
C THR A 32 13.09 -6.40 15.93
N GLU A 33 12.16 -7.18 16.49
CA GLU A 33 11.22 -8.01 15.75
C GLU A 33 10.29 -7.18 14.86
N GLN A 34 9.79 -6.05 15.35
CA GLN A 34 8.90 -5.16 14.59
C GLN A 34 9.66 -4.44 13.48
N LEU A 35 10.93 -4.10 13.72
CA LEU A 35 11.79 -3.50 12.71
C LEU A 35 12.05 -4.45 11.53
N ILE A 36 12.13 -5.76 11.78
CA ILE A 36 12.33 -6.80 10.74
C ILE A 36 11.09 -6.95 9.84
N GLU A 37 9.90 -6.54 10.29
CA GLU A 37 8.68 -6.57 9.47
C GLU A 37 8.69 -5.54 8.34
N VAL A 38 9.62 -4.57 8.38
CA VAL A 38 9.75 -3.54 7.37
C VAL A 38 10.49 -4.08 6.14
N ASP A 39 9.93 -3.82 4.96
CA ASP A 39 10.57 -4.15 3.68
C ASP A 39 12.01 -3.61 3.62
N ASP A 40 12.95 -4.44 3.20
CA ASP A 40 14.39 -4.14 3.11
C ASP A 40 15.11 -3.99 4.47
N VAL A 41 14.48 -4.38 5.59
CA VAL A 41 15.11 -4.39 6.91
C VAL A 41 15.39 -5.83 7.38
N GLY A 42 16.66 -6.21 7.39
CA GLY A 42 17.14 -7.45 8.00
C GLY A 42 17.55 -7.28 9.47
N THR A 43 17.85 -8.39 10.15
CA THR A 43 18.25 -8.41 11.57
C THR A 43 19.37 -7.42 11.90
N VAL A 44 20.40 -7.31 11.05
CA VAL A 44 21.53 -6.39 11.27
C VAL A 44 21.08 -4.92 11.27
N VAL A 45 20.20 -4.54 10.36
CA VAL A 45 19.68 -3.17 10.29
C VAL A 45 18.76 -2.89 11.47
N ALA A 46 17.89 -3.85 11.81
CA ALA A 46 17.00 -3.76 12.97
C ALA A 46 17.78 -3.56 14.28
N GLU A 47 18.83 -4.34 14.51
CA GLU A 47 19.71 -4.20 15.67
C GLU A 47 20.38 -2.82 15.72
N HIS A 48 20.88 -2.31 14.58
CA HIS A 48 21.49 -0.97 14.54
C HIS A 48 20.48 0.14 14.83
N VAL A 49 19.26 0.04 14.30
CA VAL A 49 18.19 1.02 14.54
C VAL A 49 17.78 0.99 16.01
N HIS A 50 17.51 -0.19 16.57
CA HIS A 50 17.15 -0.36 17.97
C HIS A 50 18.27 0.15 18.90
N ALA A 51 19.53 -0.25 18.64
CA ALA A 51 20.67 0.21 19.42
C ALA A 51 20.93 1.72 19.30
N PHE A 52 20.59 2.34 18.18
CA PHE A 52 20.68 3.79 18.01
C PHE A 52 19.69 4.50 18.94
N PHE A 53 18.42 4.08 18.95
CA PHE A 53 17.39 4.68 19.80
C PHE A 53 17.52 4.30 21.27
N ALA A 54 18.16 3.18 21.62
CA ALA A 54 18.46 2.81 23.00
C ALA A 54 19.55 3.68 23.66
N GLN A 55 20.34 4.43 22.87
CA GLN A 55 21.39 5.29 23.41
C GLN A 55 20.83 6.66 23.82
N GLN A 56 20.91 6.97 25.11
CA GLN A 56 20.42 8.25 25.67
C GLN A 56 20.95 9.46 24.91
N ARG A 57 22.24 9.46 24.54
CA ARG A 57 22.86 10.55 23.77
C ARG A 57 22.14 10.82 22.44
N ASN A 58 21.71 9.78 21.74
CA ASN A 58 21.03 9.95 20.45
C ASN A 58 19.61 10.50 20.67
N GLN A 59 18.92 10.02 21.70
CA GLN A 59 17.61 10.55 22.10
C GLN A 59 17.70 12.04 22.48
N ASP A 60 18.75 12.44 23.20
CA ASP A 60 18.96 13.83 23.59
C ASP A 60 19.20 14.72 22.36
N VAL A 61 20.04 14.27 21.42
CA VAL A 61 20.25 14.97 20.14
C VAL A 61 18.94 15.10 19.36
N ILE A 62 18.17 14.03 19.24
CA ILE A 62 16.87 14.07 18.53
C ILE A 62 15.93 15.08 19.19
N ARG A 63 15.85 15.08 20.53
CA ARG A 63 15.02 16.00 21.30
C ARG A 63 15.42 17.45 21.06
N GLU A 64 16.73 17.76 21.13
CA GLU A 64 17.24 19.10 20.83
C GLU A 64 16.88 19.55 19.41
N LEU A 65 17.00 18.65 18.42
CA LEU A 65 16.62 18.96 17.04
C LEU A 65 15.13 19.28 16.92
N VAL A 66 14.27 18.52 17.60
CA VAL A 66 12.81 18.77 17.63
C VAL A 66 12.49 20.09 18.32
N GLU A 67 13.14 20.40 19.45
CA GLU A 67 12.99 21.68 20.15
C GLU A 67 13.45 22.89 19.31
N LEU A 68 14.44 22.68 18.43
CA LEU A 68 14.89 23.68 17.46
C LEU A 68 13.96 23.84 16.24
N GLY A 69 12.84 23.10 16.19
CA GLY A 69 11.83 23.21 15.14
C GLY A 69 12.05 22.26 13.96
N ILE A 70 12.90 21.24 14.09
CA ILE A 70 12.95 20.15 13.11
C ILE A 70 11.78 19.22 13.37
N HIS A 71 10.87 19.15 12.41
CA HIS A 71 9.69 18.31 12.52
C HIS A 71 9.88 17.02 11.72
N TRP A 72 9.34 15.93 12.28
CA TRP A 72 9.14 14.72 11.50
C TRP A 72 8.06 14.99 10.46
N PRO A 73 8.29 14.69 9.17
CA PRO A 73 7.27 14.91 8.16
C PRO A 73 6.04 14.06 8.49
N GLU A 74 4.87 14.68 8.43
CA GLU A 74 3.60 13.97 8.54
C GLU A 74 3.45 13.11 7.29
N ILE A 75 3.55 11.80 7.47
CA ILE A 75 3.33 10.84 6.39
C ILE A 75 1.83 10.61 6.35
N GLU A 76 1.16 11.25 5.40
CA GLU A 76 -0.25 11.00 5.12
C GLU A 76 -0.47 9.48 5.02
N GLU A 77 -1.48 8.98 5.74
CA GLU A 77 -1.97 7.61 5.57
C GLU A 77 -2.51 7.47 4.14
N ILE A 78 -1.64 7.07 3.23
CA ILE A 78 -2.09 6.33 2.06
C ILE A 78 -2.65 5.05 2.68
N ALA A 79 -3.98 4.92 2.69
CA ALA A 79 -4.71 3.81 3.30
C ALA A 79 -3.91 2.51 3.12
N SER A 80 -3.62 1.84 4.22
CA SER A 80 -2.78 0.65 4.21
C SER A 80 -3.32 -0.35 3.17
N PRO A 81 -2.47 -1.15 2.49
CA PRO A 81 -2.94 -2.10 1.51
C PRO A 81 -4.07 -2.99 2.02
N ASP A 82 -4.14 -3.25 3.33
CA ASP A 82 -5.17 -4.04 4.01
C ASP A 82 -6.49 -3.27 4.31
N GLU A 83 -6.46 -1.94 4.32
CA GLU A 83 -7.65 -1.08 4.46
C GLU A 83 -8.23 -0.67 3.10
N LEU A 84 -7.48 -0.90 2.02
CA LEU A 84 -7.97 -0.66 0.68
C LEU A 84 -9.08 -1.68 0.36
N PRO A 85 -10.19 -1.24 -0.27
CA PRO A 85 -11.38 -2.08 -0.44
C PRO A 85 -11.15 -3.34 -1.28
N LEU A 86 -10.07 -3.37 -2.08
CA LEU A 86 -9.70 -4.50 -2.93
C LEU A 86 -8.28 -5.02 -2.64
N ALA A 87 -7.80 -4.78 -1.41
CA ALA A 87 -6.57 -5.33 -0.85
C ALA A 87 -6.30 -6.78 -1.28
N GLY A 88 -5.24 -7.02 -2.06
CA GLY A 88 -4.82 -8.37 -2.43
C GLY A 88 -5.77 -9.15 -3.34
N MET A 89 -6.91 -8.55 -3.72
CA MET A 89 -7.89 -9.18 -4.60
C MET A 89 -7.40 -9.19 -6.05
N THR A 90 -7.65 -10.28 -6.76
CA THR A 90 -7.39 -10.41 -8.19
C THR A 90 -8.65 -10.07 -8.97
N VAL A 91 -8.60 -8.96 -9.70
CA VAL A 91 -9.70 -8.44 -10.52
C VAL A 91 -9.42 -8.61 -12.00
N VAL A 92 -10.48 -8.85 -12.77
CA VAL A 92 -10.42 -8.90 -14.23
C VAL A 92 -11.40 -7.90 -14.83
N LEU A 93 -10.96 -7.14 -15.83
CA LEU A 93 -11.80 -6.26 -16.63
C LEU A 93 -12.12 -6.93 -17.97
N THR A 94 -13.40 -7.07 -18.31
CA THR A 94 -13.84 -7.58 -19.61
C THR A 94 -14.93 -6.71 -20.23
N GLY A 95 -15.08 -6.81 -21.55
CA GLY A 95 -16.00 -5.97 -22.32
C GLY A 95 -15.45 -4.56 -22.58
N THR A 96 -16.30 -3.76 -23.20
CA THR A 96 -16.10 -2.34 -23.49
C THR A 96 -16.77 -1.53 -22.40
N LEU A 97 -15.99 -0.68 -21.74
CA LEU A 97 -16.47 0.31 -20.79
C LEU A 97 -16.93 1.55 -21.56
N SER A 98 -18.12 2.04 -21.25
CA SER A 98 -18.80 3.16 -21.90
C SER A 98 -18.66 4.49 -21.14
N GLN A 99 -18.55 4.41 -19.81
CA GLN A 99 -18.49 5.54 -18.89
C GLN A 99 -17.06 5.79 -18.37
N LEU A 100 -16.21 4.76 -18.37
CA LEU A 100 -14.80 4.84 -18.01
C LEU A 100 -13.91 4.39 -19.15
N ASN A 101 -12.78 5.06 -19.36
CA ASN A 101 -11.75 4.48 -20.21
C ASN A 101 -11.07 3.31 -19.46
N ARG A 102 -10.57 2.34 -20.23
CA ARG A 102 -10.00 1.10 -19.65
C ARG A 102 -8.74 1.36 -18.84
N SER A 103 -7.97 2.40 -19.16
CA SER A 103 -6.76 2.78 -18.44
C SER A 103 -7.08 3.33 -17.04
N ASP A 104 -8.09 4.17 -16.93
CA ASP A 104 -8.51 4.83 -15.69
C ASP A 104 -9.20 3.83 -14.79
N ALA A 105 -10.05 2.95 -15.35
CA ALA A 105 -10.60 1.81 -14.63
C ALA A 105 -9.50 0.93 -14.03
N LYS A 106 -8.44 0.64 -14.79
CA LYS A 106 -7.29 -0.12 -14.30
C LYS A 106 -6.56 0.65 -13.20
N ALA A 107 -6.31 1.94 -13.39
CA ALA A 107 -5.62 2.78 -12.41
C ALA A 107 -6.41 2.90 -11.10
N ALA A 108 -7.74 3.07 -11.17
CA ALA A 108 -8.62 3.13 -10.02
C ALA A 108 -8.61 1.81 -9.23
N LEU A 109 -8.72 0.66 -9.92
CA LEU A 109 -8.62 -0.65 -9.28
C LEU A 109 -7.26 -0.87 -8.61
N GLN A 110 -6.18 -0.45 -9.26
CA GLN A 110 -4.83 -0.54 -8.68
C GLN A 110 -4.65 0.39 -7.47
N LYS A 111 -5.20 1.62 -7.52
CA LYS A 111 -5.25 2.54 -6.37
C LYS A 111 -6.01 1.95 -5.19
N MET A 112 -7.03 1.14 -5.46
CA MET A 112 -7.81 0.41 -4.46
C MET A 112 -7.14 -0.90 -4.00
N GLY A 113 -5.87 -1.15 -4.33
CA GLY A 113 -5.11 -2.31 -3.85
C GLY A 113 -5.30 -3.59 -4.66
N ALA A 114 -6.05 -3.52 -5.76
CA ALA A 114 -6.42 -4.70 -6.54
C ALA A 114 -5.36 -5.09 -7.58
N LYS A 115 -5.14 -6.40 -7.75
CA LYS A 115 -4.31 -6.97 -8.80
C LYS A 115 -5.13 -7.17 -10.08
N VAL A 116 -4.99 -6.25 -11.03
CA VAL A 116 -5.69 -6.32 -12.33
C VAL A 116 -5.01 -7.30 -13.29
N THR A 117 -5.74 -8.32 -13.72
CA THR A 117 -5.27 -9.34 -14.68
C THR A 117 -6.18 -9.44 -15.91
N GLY A 118 -5.66 -10.00 -17.01
CA GLY A 118 -6.40 -10.12 -18.28
C GLY A 118 -7.15 -11.45 -18.47
N SER A 119 -7.05 -12.38 -17.52
CA SER A 119 -7.58 -13.75 -17.65
C SER A 119 -8.34 -14.16 -16.41
N VAL A 120 -9.52 -14.74 -16.62
CA VAL A 120 -10.34 -15.30 -15.54
C VAL A 120 -9.79 -16.68 -15.15
N SER A 121 -9.57 -16.86 -13.86
CA SER A 121 -9.10 -18.10 -13.24
C SER A 121 -9.85 -18.35 -11.92
N LYS A 122 -9.63 -19.51 -11.29
CA LYS A 122 -10.17 -19.79 -9.94
C LYS A 122 -9.63 -18.86 -8.85
N LYS A 123 -8.54 -18.13 -9.13
CA LYS A 123 -7.96 -17.14 -8.21
C LYS A 123 -8.50 -15.73 -8.46
N THR A 124 -9.40 -15.56 -9.43
CA THR A 124 -10.04 -14.27 -9.69
C THR A 124 -11.15 -14.10 -8.67
N ASP A 125 -11.10 -13.00 -7.92
CA ASP A 125 -12.11 -12.69 -6.91
C ASP A 125 -13.31 -12.00 -7.56
N ILE A 126 -13.04 -10.98 -8.39
CA ILE A 126 -14.09 -10.16 -9.03
C ILE A 126 -13.80 -9.97 -10.53
N LEU A 127 -14.83 -10.15 -11.36
CA LEU A 127 -14.86 -9.79 -12.77
C LEU A 127 -15.75 -8.57 -12.97
N PHE A 128 -15.17 -7.46 -13.42
CA PHE A 128 -15.93 -6.30 -13.88
C PHE A 128 -16.26 -6.44 -15.36
N ALA A 129 -17.55 -6.50 -15.67
CA ALA A 129 -18.08 -6.75 -17.00
C ALA A 129 -18.74 -5.50 -17.58
N GLY A 130 -18.12 -4.94 -18.63
CA GLY A 130 -18.70 -3.93 -19.51
C GLY A 130 -19.52 -4.54 -20.64
N ALA A 131 -19.98 -3.70 -21.57
CA ALA A 131 -20.72 -4.13 -22.75
C ALA A 131 -19.93 -5.18 -23.56
N ASN A 132 -20.60 -6.19 -24.09
CA ASN A 132 -19.96 -7.26 -24.89
C ASN A 132 -18.87 -8.07 -24.15
N ALA A 133 -19.01 -8.30 -22.83
CA ALA A 133 -18.07 -9.08 -22.01
C ALA A 133 -17.81 -10.53 -22.51
N GLY A 134 -18.74 -11.11 -23.28
CA GLY A 134 -18.55 -12.33 -24.07
C GLY A 134 -18.03 -13.54 -23.27
N SER A 135 -17.08 -14.26 -23.85
CA SER A 135 -16.58 -15.55 -23.35
C SER A 135 -15.91 -15.51 -21.97
N LYS A 136 -15.48 -14.34 -21.48
CA LYS A 136 -14.90 -14.21 -20.12
C LYS A 136 -15.97 -14.16 -19.03
N LEU A 137 -17.14 -13.60 -19.35
CA LEU A 137 -18.28 -13.57 -18.45
C LEU A 137 -18.77 -15.00 -18.17
N ALA A 138 -18.99 -15.79 -19.22
CA ALA A 138 -19.38 -17.19 -19.09
C ALA A 138 -18.39 -17.98 -18.24
N LYS A 139 -17.07 -17.80 -18.48
CA LYS A 139 -16.02 -18.46 -17.70
C LYS A 139 -16.01 -18.06 -16.23
N ALA A 140 -16.31 -16.79 -15.90
CA ALA A 140 -16.40 -16.34 -14.51
C ALA A 140 -17.61 -16.97 -13.80
N THR A 141 -18.77 -16.98 -14.46
CA THR A 141 -19.98 -17.64 -13.95
C THR A 141 -19.75 -19.13 -13.69
N ASP A 142 -19.11 -19.84 -14.62
CA ASP A 142 -18.78 -21.27 -14.48
C ASP A 142 -17.82 -21.56 -13.32
N LEU A 143 -16.92 -20.61 -13.03
CA LEU A 143 -15.93 -20.73 -11.95
C LEU A 143 -16.46 -20.20 -10.60
N GLY A 144 -17.68 -19.66 -10.55
CA GLY A 144 -18.24 -19.07 -9.33
C GLY A 144 -17.56 -17.76 -8.91
N VAL A 145 -16.93 -17.06 -9.85
CA VAL A 145 -16.28 -15.76 -9.61
C VAL A 145 -17.35 -14.68 -9.52
N GLU A 146 -17.18 -13.72 -8.61
CA GLU A 146 -18.12 -12.60 -8.46
C GLU A 146 -18.09 -11.74 -9.72
N VAL A 147 -19.26 -11.39 -10.27
CA VAL A 147 -19.38 -10.55 -11.46
C VAL A 147 -20.05 -9.24 -11.09
N GLN A 148 -19.38 -8.13 -11.38
CA GLN A 148 -19.90 -6.78 -11.18
C GLN A 148 -19.99 -6.00 -12.50
N THR A 149 -20.88 -5.02 -12.57
CA THR A 149 -21.10 -4.18 -13.76
C THR A 149 -20.14 -2.99 -13.81
N GLU A 150 -20.10 -2.31 -14.95
CA GLU A 150 -19.39 -1.03 -15.08
C GLU A 150 -19.90 0.04 -14.09
N GLU A 151 -21.20 0.08 -13.82
CA GLU A 151 -21.80 1.04 -12.88
C GLU A 151 -21.30 0.79 -11.45
N GLN A 152 -21.23 -0.48 -11.04
CA GLN A 152 -20.69 -0.86 -9.73
C GLN A 152 -19.20 -0.53 -9.60
N LEU A 153 -18.42 -0.68 -10.67
CA LEU A 153 -17.03 -0.23 -10.69
C LEU A 153 -16.93 1.28 -10.46
N LEU A 154 -17.80 2.06 -11.10
CA LEU A 154 -17.86 3.51 -10.98
C LEU A 154 -18.24 3.95 -9.57
N GLU A 155 -19.29 3.35 -9.00
CA GLU A 155 -19.72 3.61 -7.63
C GLU A 155 -18.62 3.26 -6.63
N LEU A 156 -17.96 2.11 -6.80
CA LEU A 156 -16.84 1.70 -5.95
C LEU A 156 -15.68 2.69 -6.06
N ALA A 157 -15.30 3.07 -7.28
CA ALA A 157 -14.19 3.97 -7.51
C ALA A 157 -14.48 5.40 -7.03
N GLN A 158 -15.73 5.88 -7.11
CA GLN A 158 -16.16 7.17 -6.54
C GLN A 158 -16.20 7.11 -5.01
N LYS A 159 -16.76 6.05 -4.42
CA LYS A 159 -16.83 5.86 -2.97
C LYS A 159 -15.45 5.89 -2.30
N HIS A 160 -14.43 5.42 -3.02
CA HIS A 160 -13.06 5.32 -2.53
C HIS A 160 -12.11 6.38 -3.11
N ASN A 161 -12.63 7.48 -3.69
CA ASN A 161 -11.83 8.56 -4.30
C ASN A 161 -10.74 8.07 -5.28
N ALA A 162 -10.98 6.93 -5.94
CA ALA A 162 -10.03 6.30 -6.85
C ALA A 162 -10.07 6.88 -8.27
N LEU A 163 -11.11 7.67 -8.58
CA LEU A 163 -11.23 8.48 -9.81
C LEU A 163 -10.97 9.95 -9.48
N THR A 164 -10.12 10.59 -10.28
CA THR A 164 -9.77 12.01 -10.19
C THR A 164 -10.15 12.70 -11.48
#